data_AF-A0AA92ULH3-F1
#
_entry.id   AF-A0AA92ULH3-F1
#
_cell.length_a   1.000
_cell.length_b   1.000
_cell.length_c   1.000
_cell.angle_alpha   90.00
_cell.angle_beta   90.00
_cell.angle_gamma   90.00
#
_symmetry.space_group_name_H-M   'P 1'
#
loop_
_entity.id
_entity.type
_entity.pdbx_description
1 polymer ?
#
loop_
_entity_poly.entity_id
_entity_poly.type
_entity_poly.pdbx_seq_one_letter_code
_entity_poly.pdbx_strand_id
1 'polypeptide(L)'
;MRKYLYLIILCVVFAGCKGSQQKGNTAESNGKESVANSDGKPAVTVTIPPYKFFVDKIAENKVDVNVMVSNGNNPETYEPYAQQMMELSRSALYLKVGSIGFEQTWMKKLQDNAPDMKVIDTSTGITPAKTPGGNTDPHVWMSCKNARIISSNIFKALCELEPKNKAFFEKNYLSLLKIIDKRDSTIREGFKNHPEMVRKFVIYHPILTYFARDYQLEQLAIEEEDREPSAAQLKSLIERARKEKIKYCLIQAEFANRNTTTFIKESHTKPMNINPLQGDWNWAMQEAAAAVQGKKIVVGK
;
A
#
# COMPACT_ATOMS: atom_id res chain seq x y z
N MET A 1 -24.00 -64.31 -52.21
CA MET A 1 -24.83 -63.22 -52.75
C MET A 1 -23.97 -61.96 -52.80
N ARG A 2 -23.85 -61.27 -53.95
CA ARG A 2 -24.38 -59.91 -54.23
C ARG A 2 -24.19 -58.93 -53.04
N LYS A 3 -23.51 -57.77 -53.16
CA LYS A 3 -23.01 -56.93 -54.29
C LYS A 3 -21.61 -56.35 -53.89
N TYR A 4 -20.64 -55.91 -54.73
CA TYR A 4 -20.60 -54.83 -55.77
C TYR A 4 -21.11 -53.46 -55.27
N LEU A 5 -20.57 -52.27 -55.55
CA LEU A 5 -19.37 -51.71 -56.26
C LEU A 5 -19.19 -50.24 -55.72
N TYR A 6 -18.13 -49.42 -55.84
CA TYR A 6 -16.91 -49.25 -56.68
C TYR A 6 -15.65 -49.03 -55.75
N LEU A 7 -14.40 -48.63 -56.11
CA LEU A 7 -13.76 -47.90 -57.24
C LEU A 7 -14.02 -46.35 -57.24
N ILE A 8 -13.14 -45.41 -57.65
CA ILE A 8 -11.80 -45.41 -58.33
C ILE A 8 -10.93 -44.17 -57.88
N ILE A 9 -9.64 -44.16 -58.26
CA ILE A 9 -8.64 -43.03 -58.38
C ILE A 9 -7.99 -42.56 -57.05
N LEU A 10 -6.65 -42.61 -56.79
CA LEU A 10 -5.36 -42.66 -57.55
C LEU A 10 -4.68 -41.27 -57.77
N CYS A 11 -3.34 -41.26 -57.89
CA CYS A 11 -2.39 -40.13 -57.86
C CYS A 11 -2.08 -39.61 -56.43
N VAL A 12 -0.95 -39.93 -55.77
CA VAL A 12 0.43 -40.28 -56.17
C VAL A 12 1.22 -39.15 -56.83
N VAL A 13 2.08 -38.49 -56.05
CA VAL A 13 3.43 -38.01 -56.43
C VAL A 13 4.37 -38.25 -55.24
N PHE A 14 5.60 -38.69 -55.48
CA PHE A 14 6.65 -38.91 -54.46
C PHE A 14 7.66 -37.76 -54.46
N ALA A 15 7.99 -37.22 -53.27
CA ALA A 15 9.31 -36.65 -52.93
C ALA A 15 9.40 -36.44 -51.39
N GLY A 16 10.47 -36.78 -50.67
CA GLY A 16 11.62 -37.62 -51.04
C GLY A 16 13.00 -37.02 -50.75
N CYS A 17 13.40 -36.91 -49.48
CA CYS A 17 14.82 -37.02 -49.09
C CYS A 17 15.01 -37.32 -47.59
N LYS A 18 16.26 -37.57 -47.16
CA LYS A 18 16.60 -38.22 -45.87
C LYS A 18 17.87 -37.62 -45.25
N GLY A 19 17.92 -37.51 -43.92
CA GLY A 19 19.08 -37.04 -43.14
C GLY A 19 18.83 -35.66 -42.49
N SER A 20 19.44 -35.32 -41.35
CA SER A 20 20.38 -36.08 -40.50
C SER A 20 20.28 -35.66 -39.03
N GLN A 21 20.59 -36.57 -38.09
CA GLN A 21 20.79 -36.21 -36.68
C GLN A 21 22.18 -35.59 -36.45
N GLN A 22 22.26 -34.54 -35.64
CA GLN A 22 23.48 -34.19 -34.90
C GLN A 22 23.13 -33.89 -33.43
N LYS A 23 23.99 -34.37 -32.53
CA LYS A 23 24.10 -33.90 -31.13
C LYS A 23 25.27 -32.93 -31.05
N GLY A 24 25.17 -31.87 -30.25
CA GLY A 24 26.26 -30.91 -30.06
C GLY A 24 25.99 -29.88 -28.96
N ASN A 25 26.30 -30.24 -27.73
CA ASN A 25 26.42 -29.46 -26.49
C ASN A 25 25.98 -27.98 -26.46
N THR A 26 24.92 -27.74 -25.68
CA THR A 26 24.87 -26.76 -24.57
C THR A 26 25.98 -25.70 -24.42
N ALA A 27 25.55 -24.44 -24.40
CA ALA A 27 26.12 -23.41 -23.53
C ALA A 27 24.97 -22.65 -22.86
N GLU A 28 24.59 -23.04 -21.65
CA GLU A 28 23.47 -22.42 -20.91
C GLU A 28 23.89 -21.11 -20.25
N SER A 29 23.49 -19.97 -20.83
CA SER A 29 23.48 -18.70 -20.09
C SER A 29 22.23 -18.65 -19.20
N ASN A 30 22.35 -19.10 -17.95
CA ASN A 30 21.26 -19.10 -16.96
C ASN A 30 20.88 -17.68 -16.48
N GLY A 31 20.27 -16.89 -17.37
CA GLY A 31 19.41 -15.77 -17.00
C GLY A 31 17.98 -16.27 -16.88
N LYS A 32 17.48 -16.47 -15.66
CA LYS A 32 16.03 -16.64 -15.43
C LYS A 32 15.33 -15.35 -15.89
N GLU A 33 14.55 -15.42 -16.96
CA GLU A 33 13.61 -14.35 -17.28
C GLU A 33 12.58 -14.23 -16.16
N SER A 34 12.37 -13.02 -15.65
CA SER A 34 11.27 -12.75 -14.71
C SER A 34 9.94 -13.03 -15.41
N VAL A 35 9.17 -13.99 -14.90
CA VAL A 35 7.94 -14.48 -15.55
C VAL A 35 6.92 -13.35 -15.64
N ALA A 36 6.84 -12.73 -16.82
CA ALA A 36 5.87 -11.71 -17.11
C ALA A 36 4.44 -12.28 -17.16
N ASN A 37 3.45 -11.43 -16.90
CA ASN A 37 2.05 -11.76 -17.20
C ASN A 37 1.81 -11.86 -18.72
N SER A 38 0.58 -12.19 -19.12
CA SER A 38 0.14 -12.34 -20.52
C SER A 38 0.56 -11.22 -21.47
N ASP A 39 0.74 -10.01 -20.93
CA ASP A 39 1.02 -8.78 -21.68
C ASP A 39 2.53 -8.46 -21.79
N GLY A 40 3.41 -9.31 -21.25
CA GLY A 40 4.86 -9.08 -21.25
C GLY A 40 5.37 -8.05 -20.22
N LYS A 41 4.55 -7.73 -19.21
CA LYS A 41 4.91 -6.82 -18.09
C LYS A 41 5.39 -7.63 -16.88
N PRO A 42 6.36 -7.12 -16.09
CA PRO A 42 6.69 -7.70 -14.80
C PRO A 42 5.61 -7.37 -13.76
N ALA A 43 5.31 -8.33 -12.89
CA ALA A 43 4.40 -8.12 -11.75
C ALA A 43 5.13 -7.52 -10.54
N VAL A 44 4.46 -6.61 -9.84
CA VAL A 44 4.95 -5.88 -8.66
C VAL A 44 3.93 -6.02 -7.53
N THR A 45 4.35 -6.54 -6.38
CA THR A 45 3.52 -6.58 -5.17
C THR A 45 3.74 -5.34 -4.32
N VAL A 46 2.66 -4.78 -3.79
CA VAL A 46 2.68 -3.82 -2.68
C VAL A 46 1.92 -4.37 -1.47
N THR A 47 2.27 -3.94 -0.26
CA THR A 47 1.61 -4.43 0.95
C THR A 47 0.18 -3.90 1.11
N ILE A 48 -0.03 -2.60 0.88
CA ILE A 48 -1.30 -1.89 1.17
C ILE A 48 -1.72 -0.97 0.00
N PRO A 49 -3.01 -0.58 -0.13
CA PRO A 49 -3.50 0.13 -1.32
C PRO A 49 -2.88 1.52 -1.58
N PRO A 50 -2.53 2.36 -0.58
CA PRO A 50 -1.82 3.62 -0.81
C PRO A 50 -0.50 3.47 -1.57
N TYR A 51 0.15 2.31 -1.47
CA TYR A 51 1.37 2.03 -2.22
C TYR A 51 1.11 1.72 -3.69
N LYS A 52 -0.05 1.15 -4.02
CA LYS A 52 -0.45 0.95 -5.42
C LYS A 52 -0.54 2.31 -6.13
N PHE A 53 -1.10 3.33 -5.47
CA PHE A 53 -1.12 4.70 -6.02
C PHE A 53 0.27 5.23 -6.34
N PHE A 54 1.28 5.05 -5.49
CA PHE A 54 2.65 5.51 -5.79
C PHE A 54 3.24 4.77 -6.99
N VAL A 55 3.02 3.45 -7.12
CA VAL A 55 3.49 2.67 -8.28
C VAL A 55 2.74 3.09 -9.55
N ASP A 56 1.41 3.11 -9.53
CA ASP A 56 0.55 3.50 -10.66
C ASP A 56 0.89 4.92 -11.17
N LYS A 57 1.20 5.86 -10.27
CA LYS A 57 1.59 7.24 -10.62
C LYS A 57 3.01 7.39 -11.18
N ILE A 58 3.85 6.36 -11.10
CA ILE A 58 5.20 6.35 -11.69
C ILE A 58 5.20 5.47 -12.96
N ALA A 59 4.71 4.23 -12.85
CA ALA A 59 4.81 3.21 -13.87
C ALA A 59 3.61 3.10 -14.82
N GLU A 60 2.44 3.65 -14.46
CA GLU A 60 1.19 3.51 -15.23
C GLU A 60 0.94 2.06 -15.72
N ASN A 61 1.07 1.79 -17.02
CA ASN A 61 0.82 0.48 -17.64
C ASN A 61 2.06 -0.36 -17.91
N LYS A 62 3.24 0.02 -17.37
CA LYS A 62 4.52 -0.68 -17.59
C LYS A 62 4.75 -1.89 -16.68
N VAL A 63 4.00 -1.99 -15.58
CA VAL A 63 4.05 -3.09 -14.60
C VAL A 63 2.62 -3.45 -14.21
N ASP A 64 2.37 -4.69 -13.80
CA ASP A 64 1.07 -5.07 -13.22
C ASP A 64 1.18 -5.10 -11.69
N VAL A 65 0.35 -4.33 -10.98
CA VAL A 65 0.47 -4.14 -9.52
C VAL A 65 -0.60 -4.91 -8.75
N ASN A 66 -0.17 -5.84 -7.89
CA ASN A 66 -1.02 -6.58 -6.96
C ASN A 66 -0.84 -6.09 -5.51
N VAL A 67 -1.83 -6.33 -4.64
CA VAL A 67 -1.88 -5.80 -3.26
C VAL A 67 -2.15 -6.93 -2.27
N MET A 68 -1.32 -7.06 -1.23
CA MET A 68 -1.52 -8.10 -0.20
C MET A 68 -2.70 -7.79 0.73
N VAL A 69 -2.70 -6.65 1.41
CA VAL A 69 -3.81 -6.25 2.28
C VAL A 69 -4.77 -5.37 1.48
N SER A 70 -5.93 -5.91 1.12
CA SER A 70 -6.95 -5.17 0.37
C SER A 70 -7.61 -4.08 1.23
N ASN A 71 -8.11 -3.01 0.59
CA ASN A 71 -8.84 -1.92 1.28
C ASN A 71 -9.98 -2.47 2.16
N GLY A 72 -10.20 -1.89 3.34
CA GLY A 72 -11.17 -2.38 4.33
C GLY A 72 -10.71 -3.56 5.19
N ASN A 73 -9.45 -4.02 5.06
CA ASN A 73 -8.86 -5.04 5.94
C ASN A 73 -7.83 -4.40 6.89
N ASN A 74 -7.74 -4.88 8.13
CA ASN A 74 -6.75 -4.44 9.10
C ASN A 74 -5.38 -5.08 8.82
N PRO A 75 -4.32 -4.32 8.47
CA PRO A 75 -2.99 -4.86 8.20
C PRO A 75 -2.27 -5.43 9.43
N GLU A 76 -2.70 -5.13 10.66
CA GLU A 76 -2.07 -5.69 11.86
C GLU A 76 -2.51 -7.15 12.12
N THR A 77 -3.65 -7.57 11.55
CA THR A 77 -4.25 -8.90 11.76
C THR A 77 -4.55 -9.65 10.45
N TYR A 78 -4.01 -9.22 9.31
CA TYR A 78 -4.33 -9.82 8.01
C TYR A 78 -3.58 -11.14 7.77
N GLU A 79 -4.29 -12.14 7.27
CA GLU A 79 -3.72 -13.40 6.76
C GLU A 79 -3.95 -13.49 5.24
N PRO A 80 -2.90 -13.73 4.42
CA PRO A 80 -3.03 -13.79 2.98
C PRO A 80 -3.58 -15.15 2.53
N TYR A 81 -4.56 -15.14 1.63
CA TYR A 81 -5.18 -16.36 1.12
C TYR A 81 -4.36 -16.99 -0.03
N ALA A 82 -4.57 -18.28 -0.28
CA ALA A 82 -3.70 -19.09 -1.15
C ALA A 82 -3.52 -18.53 -2.58
N GLN A 83 -4.54 -17.88 -3.15
CA GLN A 83 -4.43 -17.22 -4.45
C GLN A 83 -3.46 -16.03 -4.44
N GLN A 84 -3.42 -15.22 -3.37
CA GLN A 84 -2.46 -14.11 -3.27
C GLN A 84 -1.02 -14.63 -3.23
N MET A 85 -0.78 -15.78 -2.60
CA MET A 85 0.53 -16.45 -2.63
C MET A 85 0.89 -16.92 -4.06
N MET A 86 -0.09 -17.39 -4.85
CA MET A 86 0.12 -17.72 -6.27
C MET A 86 0.36 -16.49 -7.17
N GLU A 87 -0.15 -15.32 -6.82
CA GLU A 87 0.07 -14.05 -7.53
C GLU A 87 1.42 -13.41 -7.13
N LEU A 88 1.73 -13.45 -5.84
CA LEU A 88 3.02 -13.06 -5.24
C LEU A 88 4.18 -13.84 -5.85
N SER A 89 4.07 -15.16 -5.98
CA SER A 89 5.14 -16.02 -6.53
C SER A 89 5.46 -15.78 -8.01
N ARG A 90 4.70 -14.92 -8.71
CA ARG A 90 5.01 -14.41 -10.06
C ARG A 90 5.61 -13.01 -10.07
N SER A 91 5.66 -12.34 -8.91
CA SER A 91 6.08 -10.95 -8.80
C SER A 91 7.60 -10.84 -8.73
N ALA A 92 8.18 -9.98 -9.56
CA ALA A 92 9.62 -9.75 -9.62
C ALA A 92 10.11 -8.81 -8.51
N LEU A 93 9.20 -8.01 -7.95
CA LEU A 93 9.49 -6.95 -6.99
C LEU A 93 8.38 -6.86 -5.93
N TYR A 94 8.77 -6.81 -4.66
CA TYR A 94 7.93 -6.47 -3.52
C TYR A 94 8.33 -5.11 -2.96
N LEU A 95 7.40 -4.17 -2.90
CA LEU A 95 7.59 -2.84 -2.33
C LEU A 95 6.93 -2.80 -0.96
N LYS A 96 7.74 -3.00 0.10
CA LYS A 96 7.25 -3.05 1.48
C LYS A 96 7.16 -1.66 2.11
N VAL A 97 6.22 -1.50 3.03
CA VAL A 97 5.94 -0.28 3.80
C VAL A 97 7.09 0.03 4.75
N GLY A 98 7.56 -0.97 5.50
CA GLY A 98 8.70 -0.85 6.43
C GLY A 98 8.61 -1.81 7.60
N SER A 99 7.60 -1.68 8.46
CA SER A 99 7.46 -2.54 9.65
C SER A 99 6.01 -2.67 10.16
N ILE A 100 5.05 -2.67 9.25
CA ILE A 100 3.63 -2.89 9.59
C ILE A 100 3.40 -4.36 10.01
N GLY A 101 2.40 -4.66 10.85
CA GLY A 101 2.24 -5.99 11.47
C GLY A 101 2.19 -7.15 10.48
N PHE A 102 1.49 -6.99 9.36
CA PHE A 102 1.51 -7.95 8.25
C PHE A 102 2.94 -8.29 7.77
N GLU A 103 3.81 -7.29 7.62
CA GLU A 103 5.19 -7.51 7.16
C GLU A 103 6.04 -8.18 8.24
N GLN A 104 5.88 -7.77 9.50
CA GLN A 104 6.58 -8.40 10.62
C GLN A 104 6.22 -9.90 10.74
N THR A 105 4.95 -10.24 10.54
CA THR A 105 4.43 -11.61 10.65
C THR A 105 4.72 -12.46 9.41
N TRP A 106 4.48 -11.94 8.21
CA TRP A 106 4.43 -12.76 6.98
C TRP A 106 5.66 -12.66 6.08
N MET A 107 6.49 -11.61 6.16
CA MET A 107 7.52 -11.33 5.12
C MET A 107 8.46 -12.50 4.86
N LYS A 108 8.89 -13.25 5.89
CA LYS A 108 9.72 -14.45 5.69
C LYS A 108 9.00 -15.50 4.85
N LYS A 109 7.74 -15.83 5.17
CA LYS A 109 6.92 -16.80 4.43
C LYS A 109 6.56 -16.32 3.02
N LEU A 110 6.48 -15.01 2.81
CA LEU A 110 6.33 -14.42 1.47
C LEU A 110 7.61 -14.62 0.64
N GLN A 111 8.79 -14.40 1.22
CA GLN A 111 10.08 -14.66 0.57
C GLN A 111 10.35 -16.15 0.33
N ASP A 112 10.04 -17.02 1.30
CA ASP A 112 10.15 -18.48 1.17
C ASP A 112 9.29 -19.03 0.00
N ASN A 113 8.17 -18.36 -0.30
CA ASN A 113 7.27 -18.72 -1.40
C ASN A 113 7.65 -18.09 -2.75
N ALA A 114 8.41 -16.99 -2.73
CA ALA A 114 8.83 -16.25 -3.92
C ALA A 114 10.34 -15.92 -3.85
N PRO A 115 11.24 -16.93 -3.88
CA PRO A 115 12.67 -16.74 -3.57
C PRO A 115 13.44 -15.90 -4.59
N ASP A 116 12.97 -15.81 -5.84
CA ASP A 116 13.56 -14.95 -6.87
C ASP A 116 13.04 -13.48 -6.81
N MET A 117 12.07 -13.17 -5.94
CA MET A 117 11.43 -11.85 -5.84
C MET A 117 12.30 -10.86 -5.05
N LYS A 118 12.66 -9.73 -5.67
CA LYS A 118 13.42 -8.67 -4.98
C LYS A 118 12.52 -7.93 -3.99
N VAL A 119 12.90 -7.86 -2.71
CA VAL A 119 12.21 -7.03 -1.70
C VAL A 119 12.94 -5.69 -1.54
N ILE A 120 12.21 -4.58 -1.62
CA ILE A 120 12.72 -3.22 -1.42
C ILE A 120 11.97 -2.54 -0.27
N ASP A 121 12.72 -2.12 0.75
CA ASP A 121 12.18 -1.35 1.86
C ASP A 121 12.05 0.14 1.51
N THR A 122 10.81 0.56 1.28
CA THR A 122 10.51 1.94 0.86
C THR A 122 10.68 2.96 1.99
N SER A 123 10.68 2.52 3.26
CA SER A 123 10.89 3.40 4.43
C SER A 123 12.34 3.87 4.57
N THR A 124 13.28 3.27 3.84
CA THR A 124 14.70 3.60 3.88
C THR A 124 14.95 5.11 3.72
N GLY A 125 15.44 5.74 4.79
CA GLY A 125 15.72 7.19 4.86
C GLY A 125 14.63 8.03 5.56
N ILE A 126 13.51 7.44 5.98
CA ILE A 126 12.49 8.13 6.79
C ILE A 126 13.00 8.27 8.23
N THR A 127 12.90 9.49 8.78
CA THR A 127 13.11 9.72 10.21
C THR A 127 11.95 9.11 11.00
N PRO A 128 12.18 8.14 11.92
CA PRO A 128 11.11 7.51 12.67
C PRO A 128 10.32 8.50 13.52
N ALA A 129 9.03 8.23 13.71
CA ALA A 129 8.19 8.89 14.70
C ALA A 129 7.78 7.90 15.81
N LYS A 130 7.30 8.42 16.94
CA LYS A 130 6.83 7.63 18.07
C LYS A 130 5.33 7.83 18.28
N THR A 131 4.59 6.74 18.42
CA THR A 131 3.17 6.77 18.81
C THR A 131 3.01 7.37 20.21
N PRO A 132 1.78 7.71 20.65
CA PRO A 132 1.54 8.17 22.03
C PRO A 132 2.00 7.19 23.12
N GLY A 133 2.09 5.89 22.82
CA GLY A 133 2.66 4.86 23.69
C GLY A 133 4.18 4.70 23.62
N GLY A 134 4.90 5.55 22.86
CA GLY A 134 6.37 5.52 22.75
C GLY A 134 6.95 4.49 21.77
N ASN A 135 6.11 3.64 21.17
CA ASN A 135 6.54 2.67 20.16
C ASN A 135 6.81 3.32 18.80
N THR A 136 7.72 2.74 18.03
CA THR A 136 8.08 3.28 16.70
C THR A 136 6.94 3.06 15.73
N ASP A 137 6.46 4.13 15.12
CA ASP A 137 5.24 4.08 14.31
C ASP A 137 5.54 3.53 12.88
N PRO A 138 4.85 2.47 12.41
CA PRO A 138 5.03 1.90 11.07
C PRO A 138 4.24 2.63 9.96
N HIS A 139 3.34 3.56 10.29
CA HIS A 139 2.37 4.19 9.38
C HIS A 139 2.98 5.31 8.52
N VAL A 140 4.15 5.02 7.96
CA VAL A 140 5.03 6.00 7.30
C VAL A 140 4.40 6.73 6.13
N TRP A 141 3.37 6.18 5.49
CA TRP A 141 2.72 6.80 4.33
C TRP A 141 1.84 8.00 4.68
N MET A 142 1.37 8.16 5.92
CA MET A 142 0.52 9.29 6.32
C MET A 142 1.31 10.58 6.57
N SER A 143 2.20 10.94 5.63
CA SER A 143 3.01 12.16 5.63
C SER A 143 3.44 12.51 4.21
N CYS A 144 3.31 13.78 3.81
CA CYS A 144 3.80 14.24 2.51
C CYS A 144 5.33 14.23 2.43
N LYS A 145 6.02 14.56 3.52
CA LYS A 145 7.49 14.47 3.62
C LYS A 145 7.98 13.04 3.38
N ASN A 146 7.34 12.07 4.04
CA ASN A 146 7.66 10.65 3.89
C ASN A 146 7.27 10.13 2.49
N ALA A 147 6.12 10.55 1.94
CA ALA A 147 5.68 10.15 0.60
C ALA A 147 6.66 10.53 -0.51
N ARG A 148 7.42 11.63 -0.37
CA ARG A 148 8.53 11.96 -1.29
C ARG A 148 9.66 10.92 -1.25
N ILE A 149 10.01 10.43 -0.06
CA ILE A 149 11.06 9.41 0.16
C ILE A 149 10.59 8.07 -0.40
N ILE A 150 9.37 7.64 -0.04
CA ILE A 150 8.70 6.44 -0.54
C ILE A 150 8.67 6.46 -2.08
N SER A 151 8.20 7.56 -2.68
CA SER A 151 8.15 7.73 -4.15
C SER A 151 9.54 7.67 -4.79
N SER A 152 10.57 8.23 -4.14
CA SER A 152 11.98 8.12 -4.61
C SER A 152 12.46 6.68 -4.62
N ASN A 153 12.13 5.91 -3.58
CA ASN A 153 12.61 4.54 -3.41
C ASN A 153 11.86 3.58 -4.37
N ILE A 154 10.55 3.80 -4.57
CA ILE A 154 9.75 3.12 -5.60
C ILE A 154 10.27 3.47 -7.01
N PHE A 155 10.53 4.75 -7.31
CA PHE A 155 11.09 5.18 -8.59
C PHE A 155 12.42 4.48 -8.91
N LYS A 156 13.36 4.42 -7.95
CA LYS A 156 14.63 3.69 -8.12
C LYS A 156 14.41 2.20 -8.41
N ALA A 157 13.56 1.53 -7.62
CA ALA A 157 13.26 0.11 -7.79
C ALA A 157 12.64 -0.21 -9.17
N LEU A 158 11.72 0.64 -9.64
CA LEU A 158 11.13 0.53 -10.98
C LEU A 158 12.17 0.77 -12.08
N CYS A 159 13.07 1.73 -11.90
CA CYS A 159 14.18 2.02 -12.81
C CYS A 159 15.25 0.91 -12.85
N GLU A 160 15.38 0.09 -11.79
CA GLU A 160 16.19 -1.12 -11.78
C GLU A 160 15.49 -2.29 -12.46
N LEU A 161 14.19 -2.49 -12.18
CA LEU A 161 13.35 -3.57 -12.73
C LEU A 161 13.12 -3.41 -14.25
N GLU A 162 12.88 -2.19 -14.71
CA GLU A 162 12.49 -1.88 -16.09
C GLU A 162 13.38 -0.75 -16.69
N PRO A 163 14.69 -0.99 -16.93
CA PRO A 163 15.63 0.07 -17.29
C PRO A 163 15.29 0.81 -18.60
N LYS A 164 14.59 0.14 -19.53
CA LYS A 164 14.10 0.69 -20.80
C LYS A 164 13.04 1.80 -20.62
N ASN A 165 12.36 1.84 -19.46
CA ASN A 165 11.31 2.80 -19.15
C ASN A 165 11.78 3.98 -18.25
N LYS A 166 13.08 4.08 -17.90
CA LYS A 166 13.64 5.09 -16.97
C LYS A 166 13.14 6.52 -17.20
N ALA A 167 13.25 7.06 -18.41
CA ALA A 167 12.84 8.43 -18.72
C ALA A 167 11.32 8.67 -18.62
N PHE A 168 10.52 7.63 -18.84
CA PHE A 168 9.06 7.66 -18.64
C PHE A 168 8.73 7.69 -17.14
N PHE A 169 9.35 6.81 -16.35
CA PHE A 169 9.22 6.80 -14.89
C PHE A 169 9.70 8.11 -14.25
N GLU A 170 10.77 8.74 -14.77
CA GLU A 170 11.30 10.00 -14.24
C GLU A 170 10.34 11.16 -14.43
N LYS A 171 9.81 11.34 -15.66
CA LYS A 171 8.76 12.33 -15.96
C LYS A 171 7.54 12.16 -15.05
N ASN A 172 7.14 10.92 -14.80
CA ASN A 172 5.97 10.59 -14.00
C ASN A 172 6.22 10.77 -12.50
N TYR A 173 7.38 10.36 -11.99
CA TYR A 173 7.86 10.64 -10.63
C TYR A 173 7.93 12.14 -10.34
N LEU A 174 8.50 12.95 -11.24
CA LEU A 174 8.52 14.42 -11.14
C LEU A 174 7.11 15.04 -11.17
N SER A 175 6.12 14.36 -11.75
CA SER A 175 4.72 14.77 -11.74
C SER A 175 4.01 14.37 -10.44
N LEU A 176 4.31 13.18 -9.90
CA LEU A 176 3.86 12.72 -8.57
C LEU A 176 4.39 13.63 -7.45
N LEU A 177 5.66 14.07 -7.51
CA LEU A 177 6.20 15.03 -6.54
C LEU A 177 5.38 16.33 -6.50
N LYS A 178 4.93 16.86 -7.64
CA LYS A 178 4.07 18.06 -7.69
C LYS A 178 2.71 17.84 -7.03
N ILE A 179 2.14 16.63 -7.12
CA ILE A 179 0.90 16.27 -6.40
C ILE A 179 1.16 16.26 -4.89
N ILE A 180 2.24 15.63 -4.45
CA ILE A 180 2.63 15.57 -3.02
C ILE A 180 2.90 16.98 -2.45
N ASP A 181 3.61 17.82 -3.18
CA ASP A 181 3.96 19.18 -2.74
C ASP A 181 2.75 20.11 -2.72
N LYS A 182 1.83 19.98 -3.69
CA LYS A 182 0.55 20.71 -3.66
C LYS A 182 -0.35 20.22 -2.51
N ARG A 183 -0.34 18.92 -2.20
CA ARG A 183 -1.06 18.35 -1.05
C ARG A 183 -0.54 18.93 0.27
N ASP A 184 0.77 18.86 0.49
CA ASP A 184 1.44 19.42 1.68
C ASP A 184 1.13 20.91 1.85
N SER A 185 1.34 21.71 0.80
CA SER A 185 1.08 23.15 0.79
C SER A 185 -0.37 23.48 1.15
N THR A 186 -1.33 22.76 0.57
CA THR A 186 -2.77 22.97 0.80
C THR A 186 -3.18 22.63 2.23
N ILE A 187 -2.55 21.62 2.84
CA ILE A 187 -2.80 21.26 4.25
C ILE A 187 -2.19 22.32 5.19
N ARG A 188 -0.95 22.76 4.93
CA ARG A 188 -0.30 23.83 5.71
C ARG A 188 -1.06 25.15 5.66
N GLU A 189 -1.55 25.54 4.48
CA GLU A 189 -2.39 26.71 4.30
C GLU A 189 -3.72 26.58 5.06
N GLY A 190 -4.37 25.41 5.00
CA GLY A 190 -5.59 25.11 5.75
C GLY A 190 -5.44 25.25 7.27
N PHE A 191 -4.29 24.88 7.84
CA PHE A 191 -4.01 25.11 9.27
C PHE A 191 -3.57 26.53 9.59
N LYS A 192 -2.79 27.18 8.71
CA LYS A 192 -2.35 28.57 8.90
C LYS A 192 -3.52 29.55 8.94
N ASN A 193 -4.53 29.34 8.09
CA ASN A 193 -5.68 30.24 7.96
C ASN A 193 -6.75 30.02 9.06
N HIS A 194 -6.56 29.03 9.94
CA HIS A 194 -7.47 28.64 11.01
C HIS A 194 -6.72 28.31 12.32
N PRO A 195 -5.96 29.27 12.91
CA PRO A 195 -5.11 29.01 14.08
C PRO A 195 -5.88 28.61 15.36
N GLU A 196 -7.19 28.88 15.40
CA GLU A 196 -8.14 28.49 16.45
C GLU A 196 -8.69 27.06 16.32
N MET A 197 -8.38 26.37 15.21
CA MET A 197 -8.78 24.99 15.00
C MET A 197 -7.89 23.98 15.73
N VAL A 198 -8.36 22.74 15.70
CA VAL A 198 -8.05 21.72 16.70
C VAL A 198 -6.66 21.14 16.48
N ARG A 199 -5.71 21.57 17.33
CA ARG A 199 -4.35 21.02 17.39
C ARG A 199 -4.28 19.62 18.01
N LYS A 200 -5.33 19.12 18.66
CA LYS A 200 -5.34 17.82 19.34
C LYS A 200 -6.55 16.98 18.97
N PHE A 201 -6.36 15.79 18.42
CA PHE A 201 -7.46 14.88 18.08
C PHE A 201 -7.28 13.53 18.77
N VAL A 202 -8.39 12.84 19.02
CA VAL A 202 -8.37 11.43 19.40
C VAL A 202 -8.58 10.58 18.15
N ILE A 203 -7.95 9.41 18.09
CA ILE A 203 -8.17 8.35 17.09
C ILE A 203 -8.20 7.01 17.83
N TYR A 204 -8.76 5.94 17.24
CA TYR A 204 -8.64 4.63 17.88
C TYR A 204 -7.20 4.10 17.77
N HIS A 205 -6.78 3.73 16.55
CA HIS A 205 -5.45 3.21 16.24
C HIS A 205 -4.49 4.36 15.83
N PRO A 206 -3.22 4.39 16.26
CA PRO A 206 -2.34 5.58 16.16
C PRO A 206 -1.78 5.95 14.75
N ILE A 207 -2.51 5.64 13.67
CA ILE A 207 -2.09 5.72 12.26
C ILE A 207 -1.68 7.11 11.72
N LEU A 208 -1.95 8.21 12.45
CA LEU A 208 -1.68 9.58 12.01
C LEU A 208 -0.49 10.26 12.73
N THR A 209 0.40 9.53 13.41
CA THR A 209 1.55 10.14 14.10
C THR A 209 2.43 10.97 13.16
N TYR A 210 2.75 10.47 11.96
CA TYR A 210 3.55 11.20 10.96
C TYR A 210 2.82 12.44 10.41
N PHE A 211 1.50 12.36 10.28
CA PHE A 211 0.65 13.49 9.88
C PHE A 211 0.66 14.57 10.96
N ALA A 212 0.47 14.17 12.22
CA ALA A 212 0.47 15.05 13.38
C ALA A 212 1.82 15.77 13.55
N ARG A 213 2.93 15.02 13.45
CA ARG A 213 4.31 15.55 13.41
C ARG A 213 4.48 16.63 12.34
N ASP A 214 4.11 16.33 11.10
CA ASP A 214 4.38 17.21 9.95
C ASP A 214 3.53 18.49 9.95
N TYR A 215 2.38 18.50 10.63
CA TYR A 215 1.44 19.63 10.67
C TYR A 215 1.24 20.25 12.07
N GLN A 216 2.11 19.95 13.03
CA GLN A 216 2.08 20.51 14.41
C GLN A 216 0.78 20.23 15.18
N LEU A 217 0.30 18.99 15.07
CA LEU A 217 -0.84 18.45 15.82
C LEU A 217 -0.35 17.43 16.86
N GLU A 218 -1.21 17.13 17.83
CA GLU A 218 -1.05 16.06 18.81
C GLU A 218 -2.13 14.99 18.56
N GLN A 219 -1.69 13.77 18.27
CA GLN A 219 -2.56 12.60 18.22
C GLN A 219 -2.66 12.00 19.63
N LEU A 220 -3.87 11.70 20.08
CA LEU A 220 -4.12 10.78 21.19
C LEU A 220 -4.75 9.50 20.65
N ALA A 221 -4.32 8.33 21.14
CA ALA A 221 -4.89 7.04 20.77
C ALA A 221 -5.84 6.53 21.87
N ILE A 222 -6.86 5.76 21.48
CA ILE A 222 -7.69 4.96 22.41
C ILE A 222 -7.02 3.60 22.62
N GLU A 223 -6.34 3.07 21.61
CA GLU A 223 -5.58 1.82 21.65
C GLU A 223 -4.14 2.06 22.15
N GLU A 224 -3.60 1.10 22.91
CA GLU A 224 -2.21 1.10 23.36
C GLU A 224 -1.56 -0.25 23.01
N GLU A 225 -0.43 -0.23 22.28
CA GLU A 225 0.34 -1.42 21.89
C GLU A 225 -0.50 -2.53 21.20
N ASP A 226 -1.38 -2.12 20.29
CA ASP A 226 -2.24 -3.01 19.50
C ASP A 226 -3.18 -3.86 20.39
N ARG A 227 -3.60 -3.29 21.53
CA ARG A 227 -4.50 -3.88 22.53
C ARG A 227 -5.58 -2.90 22.97
N GLU A 228 -6.79 -3.41 23.22
CA GLU A 228 -7.87 -2.62 23.80
C GLU A 228 -7.46 -1.98 25.14
N PRO A 229 -7.82 -0.71 25.41
CA PRO A 229 -7.48 -0.04 26.65
C PRO A 229 -8.22 -0.65 27.84
N SER A 230 -7.57 -0.66 29.01
CA SER A 230 -8.27 -0.88 30.27
C SER A 230 -9.31 0.22 30.52
N ALA A 231 -10.30 -0.09 31.36
CA ALA A 231 -11.29 0.90 31.81
C ALA A 231 -10.65 2.14 32.47
N ALA A 232 -9.45 2.00 33.06
CA ALA A 232 -8.71 3.11 33.65
C ALA A 232 -8.06 4.02 32.60
N GLN A 233 -7.40 3.44 31.58
CA GLN A 233 -6.84 4.19 30.43
C GLN A 233 -7.96 4.92 29.67
N LEU A 234 -9.05 4.22 29.33
CA LEU A 234 -10.20 4.80 28.64
C LEU A 234 -10.83 5.95 29.44
N LYS A 235 -11.01 5.79 30.76
CA LYS A 235 -11.51 6.86 31.64
C LYS A 235 -10.56 8.06 31.66
N SER A 236 -9.26 7.83 31.84
CA SER A 236 -8.23 8.88 31.85
C SER A 236 -8.25 9.69 30.54
N LEU A 237 -8.36 9.01 29.39
CA LEU A 237 -8.45 9.64 28.08
C LEU A 237 -9.75 10.45 27.91
N ILE A 238 -10.89 9.96 28.40
CA ILE A 238 -12.17 10.70 28.41
C ILE A 238 -12.06 11.97 29.25
N GLU A 239 -11.53 11.88 30.47
CA GLU A 239 -11.34 13.01 31.37
C GLU A 239 -10.35 14.03 30.78
N ARG A 240 -9.27 13.56 30.15
CA ARG A 240 -8.31 14.37 29.42
C ARG A 240 -8.95 15.10 28.24
N ALA A 241 -9.73 14.40 27.40
CA ALA A 241 -10.42 14.98 26.25
C ALA A 241 -11.45 16.05 26.65
N ARG A 242 -12.23 15.80 27.72
CA ARG A 242 -13.14 16.79 28.33
C ARG A 242 -12.37 18.02 28.83
N LYS A 243 -11.28 17.82 29.59
CA LYS A 243 -10.44 18.89 30.17
C LYS A 243 -9.77 19.77 29.11
N GLU A 244 -9.18 19.14 28.09
CA GLU A 244 -8.48 19.82 26.98
C GLU A 244 -9.44 20.29 25.88
N LYS A 245 -10.76 20.07 26.03
CA LYS A 245 -11.82 20.49 25.09
C LYS A 245 -11.59 19.99 23.66
N ILE A 246 -11.10 18.75 23.53
CA ILE A 246 -10.89 18.09 22.24
C ILE A 246 -12.24 17.94 21.54
N LYS A 247 -12.34 18.39 20.28
CA LYS A 247 -13.62 18.46 19.56
C LYS A 247 -13.92 17.23 18.69
N TYR A 248 -12.90 16.47 18.29
CA TYR A 248 -13.00 15.44 17.24
C TYR A 248 -12.37 14.11 17.66
N CYS A 249 -13.08 13.03 17.37
CA CYS A 249 -12.57 11.66 17.39
C CYS A 249 -12.55 11.14 15.95
N LEU A 250 -11.39 10.75 15.45
CA LEU A 250 -11.22 10.21 14.10
C LEU A 250 -11.52 8.72 14.10
N ILE A 251 -12.29 8.28 13.10
CA ILE A 251 -12.84 6.91 13.02
C ILE A 251 -12.34 6.24 11.74
N GLN A 252 -11.67 5.11 11.90
CA GLN A 252 -11.31 4.19 10.82
C GLN A 252 -12.32 3.04 10.81
N ALA A 253 -12.77 2.58 9.64
CA ALA A 253 -13.78 1.53 9.57
C ALA A 253 -13.25 0.17 10.08
N GLU A 254 -11.96 -0.08 9.82
CA GLU A 254 -11.24 -1.33 10.08
C GLU A 254 -10.94 -1.55 11.57
N PHE A 255 -11.11 -0.50 12.39
CA PHE A 255 -10.75 -0.48 13.82
C PHE A 255 -11.91 -0.01 14.74
N ALA A 256 -13.10 0.26 14.18
CA ALA A 256 -14.21 0.81 14.94
C ALA A 256 -14.86 -0.22 15.89
N ASN A 257 -14.74 -0.01 17.20
CA ASN A 257 -15.21 -0.94 18.23
C ASN A 257 -16.09 -0.28 19.32
N ARG A 258 -16.50 -1.07 20.32
CA ARG A 258 -17.27 -0.62 21.48
C ARG A 258 -16.56 0.47 22.28
N ASN A 259 -15.24 0.39 22.41
CA ASN A 259 -14.45 1.35 23.19
C ASN A 259 -14.41 2.72 22.50
N THR A 260 -14.34 2.74 21.16
CA THR A 260 -14.53 3.94 20.34
C THR A 260 -15.91 4.57 20.57
N THR A 261 -16.98 3.76 20.55
CA THR A 261 -18.36 4.24 20.80
C THR A 261 -18.53 4.84 22.20
N THR A 262 -18.00 4.17 23.23
CA THR A 262 -17.98 4.66 24.61
C THR A 262 -17.19 5.95 24.73
N PHE A 263 -16.00 6.02 24.10
CA PHE A 263 -15.18 7.22 24.10
C PHE A 263 -15.93 8.42 23.52
N ILE A 264 -16.54 8.29 22.34
CA ILE A 264 -17.32 9.37 21.68
C ILE A 264 -18.45 9.86 22.60
N LYS A 265 -19.27 8.92 23.08
CA LYS A 265 -20.44 9.21 23.93
C LYS A 265 -20.04 10.00 25.18
N GLU A 266 -19.01 9.55 25.89
CA GLU A 266 -18.61 10.10 27.17
C GLU A 266 -17.71 11.34 27.04
N SER A 267 -16.80 11.41 26.08
CA SER A 267 -15.97 12.60 25.84
C SER A 267 -16.77 13.76 25.23
N HIS A 268 -17.91 13.47 24.61
CA HIS A 268 -18.70 14.39 23.77
C HIS A 268 -17.93 14.93 22.55
N THR A 269 -16.87 14.23 22.12
CA THR A 269 -16.21 14.49 20.84
C THR A 269 -17.15 14.18 19.67
N LYS A 270 -16.95 14.86 18.54
CA LYS A 270 -17.69 14.58 17.30
C LYS A 270 -16.93 13.53 16.47
N PRO A 271 -17.57 12.42 16.06
CA PRO A 271 -16.93 11.42 15.21
C PRO A 271 -16.72 11.98 13.79
N MET A 272 -15.52 11.74 13.26
CA MET A 272 -15.10 12.15 11.91
C MET A 272 -14.44 10.96 11.22
N ASN A 273 -15.10 10.38 10.22
CA ASN A 273 -14.58 9.21 9.51
C ASN A 273 -13.39 9.58 8.62
N ILE A 274 -12.45 8.64 8.49
CA ILE A 274 -11.31 8.66 7.56
C ILE A 274 -11.06 7.24 7.02
N ASN A 275 -10.46 7.12 5.84
CA ASN A 275 -9.85 5.88 5.37
C ASN A 275 -8.37 6.13 4.98
N PRO A 276 -7.41 5.84 5.86
CA PRO A 276 -5.97 5.95 5.56
C PRO A 276 -5.41 4.80 4.71
N LEU A 277 -6.21 3.76 4.42
CA LEU A 277 -5.85 2.55 3.67
C LEU A 277 -6.49 2.47 2.28
N GLN A 278 -7.20 3.51 1.82
CA GLN A 278 -7.80 3.57 0.49
C GLN A 278 -6.77 3.69 -0.63
N GLY A 279 -7.22 3.50 -1.88
CA GLY A 279 -6.37 3.61 -3.07
C GLY A 279 -5.79 5.02 -3.28
N ASP A 280 -6.62 6.06 -3.33
CA ASP A 280 -6.11 7.43 -3.51
C ASP A 280 -5.50 7.99 -2.21
N TRP A 281 -4.19 7.75 -2.04
CA TRP A 281 -3.38 8.35 -0.97
C TRP A 281 -3.53 9.88 -0.89
N ASN A 282 -3.64 10.57 -2.03
CA ASN A 282 -3.77 12.02 -2.07
C ASN A 282 -5.19 12.48 -1.65
N TRP A 283 -6.20 11.59 -1.69
CA TRP A 283 -7.50 11.81 -1.05
C TRP A 283 -7.48 11.42 0.44
N ALA A 284 -6.82 10.34 0.84
CA ALA A 284 -6.63 9.97 2.26
C ALA A 284 -6.00 11.11 3.09
N MET A 285 -4.98 11.78 2.53
CA MET A 285 -4.37 12.96 3.15
C MET A 285 -5.31 14.18 3.21
N GLN A 286 -6.27 14.28 2.31
CA GLN A 286 -7.34 15.31 2.34
C GLN A 286 -8.39 14.99 3.40
N GLU A 287 -8.76 13.72 3.58
CA GLU A 287 -9.67 13.26 4.63
C GLU A 287 -9.09 13.50 6.02
N ALA A 288 -7.86 13.06 6.28
CA ALA A 288 -7.18 13.31 7.56
C ALA A 288 -7.15 14.81 7.90
N ALA A 289 -6.78 15.65 6.92
CA ALA A 289 -6.75 17.11 7.09
C ALA A 289 -8.14 17.72 7.31
N ALA A 290 -9.18 17.22 6.64
CA ALA A 290 -10.55 17.71 6.79
C ALA A 290 -11.16 17.26 8.13
N ALA A 291 -10.92 16.02 8.54
CA ALA A 291 -11.44 15.42 9.76
C ALA A 291 -10.98 16.15 11.03
N VAL A 292 -9.67 16.45 11.16
CA VAL A 292 -9.16 17.23 12.31
C VAL A 292 -9.61 18.70 12.28
N GLN A 293 -10.03 19.20 11.12
CA GLN A 293 -10.68 20.51 10.94
C GLN A 293 -12.22 20.45 11.11
N GLY A 294 -12.80 19.29 11.43
CA GLY A 294 -14.26 19.12 11.54
C GLY A 294 -15.02 19.28 10.21
N LYS A 295 -14.32 19.36 9.08
CA LYS A 295 -14.88 19.50 7.74
C LYS A 295 -15.26 18.12 7.22
N LYS A 296 -16.56 17.86 7.00
CA LYS A 296 -17.03 16.58 6.44
C LYS A 296 -16.83 16.57 4.92
N ILE A 297 -16.25 15.48 4.41
CA ILE A 297 -16.12 15.19 2.97
C ILE A 297 -16.50 13.72 2.71
N VAL A 298 -16.55 13.29 1.46
CA VAL A 298 -16.71 11.87 1.09
C VAL A 298 -15.47 11.09 1.53
N VAL A 299 -15.67 9.94 2.18
CA VAL A 299 -14.62 9.09 2.75
C VAL A 299 -14.53 7.76 2.00
N GLY A 300 -13.31 7.37 1.61
CA GLY A 300 -13.03 6.15 0.85
C GLY A 300 -13.46 6.27 -0.62
N LYS A 301 -12.50 6.59 -1.49
CA LYS A 301 -12.74 6.97 -2.90
C LYS A 301 -12.01 6.06 -3.90
#